data_AF-A0A7R9VWC9-F1
#
_entry.id   AF-A0A7R9VWC9-F1
#
_cell.length_a   1.000
_cell.length_b   1.000
_cell.length_c   1.000
_cell.angle_alpha   90.00
_cell.angle_beta   90.00
_cell.angle_gamma   90.00
#
_symmetry.space_group_name_H-M   'P 1'
#
loop_
_entity.id
_entity.type
_entity.pdbx_description
1 polymer ?
#
loop_
_entity_poly.entity_id
_entity_poly.type
_entity_poly.pdbx_seq_one_letter_code
_entity_poly.pdbx_strand_id
1 'polypeptide(L)'
;MARDFVIVLGGSMAVAIGLGTGSVLFFWATYGRQVAVGEVATFFACALIPYYVAEIFGFSGIITILFMGFIMDYYVMGCRWHGHDVSHYNDDDEEAPQSDVPKDSAATLRFRDVMDGQGLMSPQCCKHVGFISHALASVTETIVFAYLGLFLFDDKVYSMMLDQVAVWSCIISRAVMVILLSALVNLAISWDLEMRLGRLARR
;
A
#
# COMPACT_ATOMS: atom_id res chain seq x y z
N MET A 1 -25.01 7.34 9.90
CA MET A 1 -24.46 6.79 8.65
C MET A 1 -23.20 7.54 8.20
N ALA A 2 -23.29 8.78 7.69
CA ALA A 2 -22.09 9.51 7.23
C ALA A 2 -21.07 9.76 8.35
N ARG A 3 -21.52 10.17 9.54
CA ARG A 3 -20.64 10.40 10.70
C ARG A 3 -19.92 9.11 11.14
N ASP A 4 -20.64 8.01 11.20
CA ASP A 4 -20.10 6.72 11.62
C ASP A 4 -19.10 6.19 10.59
N PHE A 5 -19.39 6.37 9.30
CA PHE A 5 -18.47 6.04 8.22
C PHE A 5 -17.17 6.85 8.29
N VAL A 6 -17.26 8.17 8.52
CA VAL A 6 -16.06 9.04 8.62
C VAL A 6 -15.22 8.67 9.85
N ILE A 7 -15.86 8.37 10.98
CA ILE A 7 -15.15 7.96 12.20
C ILE A 7 -14.46 6.62 11.99
N VAL A 8 -15.15 5.64 11.40
CA VAL A 8 -14.56 4.32 11.12
C VAL A 8 -13.39 4.46 10.15
N LEU A 9 -13.58 5.18 9.03
CA LEU A 9 -12.55 5.41 8.02
C LEU A 9 -11.32 6.09 8.62
N GLY A 10 -11.52 7.23 9.30
CA GLY A 10 -10.45 7.99 9.93
C GLY A 10 -9.74 7.22 11.05
N GLY A 11 -10.49 6.45 11.84
CA GLY A 11 -9.96 5.57 12.88
C GLY A 11 -9.03 4.51 12.29
N SER A 12 -9.46 3.79 11.24
CA SER A 12 -8.61 2.81 10.55
C SER A 12 -7.36 3.42 9.95
N MET A 13 -7.43 4.62 9.35
CA MET A 13 -6.24 5.32 8.83
C MET A 13 -5.26 5.70 9.94
N ALA A 14 -5.76 6.22 11.07
CA ALA A 14 -4.91 6.59 12.21
C ALA A 14 -4.20 5.37 12.82
N VAL A 15 -4.91 4.25 12.98
CA VAL A 15 -4.32 2.98 13.45
C VAL A 15 -3.25 2.49 12.48
N ALA A 16 -3.52 2.54 11.17
CA ALA A 16 -2.55 2.14 10.15
C ALA A 16 -1.29 3.00 10.17
N ILE A 17 -1.42 4.33 10.31
CA ILE A 17 -0.27 5.24 10.38
C ILE A 17 0.56 4.97 11.65
N GLY A 18 -0.10 4.78 12.80
CA GLY A 18 0.58 4.50 14.07
C GLY A 18 1.38 3.19 14.03
N LEU A 19 0.73 2.10 13.61
CA LEU A 19 1.39 0.80 13.49
C LEU A 19 2.39 0.73 12.33
N GLY A 20 2.10 1.42 11.22
CA GLY A 20 3.00 1.57 10.08
C GLY A 20 4.31 2.23 10.47
N THR A 21 4.23 3.38 11.15
CA THR A 21 5.42 4.06 11.67
C THR A 21 6.18 3.16 12.66
N GLY A 22 5.46 2.43 13.51
CA GLY A 22 6.05 1.44 14.43
C GLY A 22 6.81 0.32 13.70
N SER A 23 6.26 -0.19 12.59
CA SER A 23 6.92 -1.21 11.79
C SER A 23 8.18 -0.69 11.09
N VAL A 24 8.15 0.55 10.58
CA VAL A 24 9.32 1.20 9.98
C VAL A 24 10.43 1.36 11.03
N LEU A 25 10.08 1.78 12.24
CA LEU A 25 11.02 1.87 13.36
C LEU A 25 11.58 0.49 13.76
N PHE A 26 10.74 -0.55 13.72
CA PHE A 26 11.17 -1.91 13.98
C PHE A 26 12.20 -2.39 12.96
N PHE A 27 11.91 -2.23 11.66
CA PHE A 27 12.84 -2.59 10.58
C PHE A 27 14.14 -1.78 10.65
N TRP A 28 14.05 -0.51 11.01
CA TRP A 28 15.22 0.32 11.27
C TRP A 28 16.08 -0.21 12.42
N ALA A 29 15.46 -0.62 13.54
CA ALA A 29 16.18 -1.16 14.68
C ALA A 29 16.80 -2.55 14.41
N THR A 30 16.20 -3.35 13.52
CA THR A 30 16.68 -4.70 13.18
C THR A 30 17.56 -4.76 11.93
N TYR A 31 17.87 -3.61 11.32
CA TYR A 31 18.65 -3.53 10.09
C TYR A 31 20.02 -4.22 10.25
N GLY A 32 20.31 -5.20 9.39
CA GLY A 32 21.57 -5.95 9.36
C GLY A 32 21.75 -7.05 10.41
N ARG A 33 20.75 -7.36 11.24
CA ARG A 33 20.83 -8.47 12.24
C ARG A 33 20.03 -9.72 11.88
N GLN A 34 19.13 -9.66 10.90
CA GLN A 34 18.23 -10.77 10.58
C GLN A 34 18.70 -11.58 9.37
N VAL A 35 18.41 -12.88 9.38
CA VAL A 35 18.51 -13.74 8.20
C VAL A 35 17.42 -13.37 7.18
N ALA A 36 17.73 -13.50 5.89
CA ALA A 36 16.84 -13.11 4.78
C ALA A 36 15.40 -13.64 4.91
N VAL A 37 15.25 -14.92 5.32
CA VAL A 37 13.92 -15.54 5.52
C VAL A 37 13.15 -14.89 6.67
N GLY A 38 13.84 -14.50 7.74
CA GLY A 38 13.24 -13.85 8.91
C GLY A 38 12.73 -12.46 8.59
N GLU A 39 13.43 -11.73 7.72
CA GLU A 39 13.03 -10.39 7.28
C GLU A 39 11.72 -10.44 6.48
N VAL A 40 11.60 -11.40 5.56
CA VAL A 40 10.38 -11.65 4.77
C VAL A 40 9.21 -12.08 5.67
N ALA A 41 9.44 -13.02 6.59
CA ALA A 41 8.40 -13.47 7.51
C ALA A 41 7.90 -12.35 8.42
N THR A 42 8.82 -11.52 8.92
CA THR A 42 8.49 -10.38 9.77
C THR A 42 7.73 -9.31 8.99
N PHE A 43 8.05 -9.11 7.70
CA PHE A 43 7.30 -8.21 6.83
C PHE A 43 5.82 -8.61 6.73
N PHE A 44 5.53 -9.88 6.42
CA PHE A 44 4.15 -10.37 6.35
C PHE A 44 3.44 -10.37 7.72
N ALA A 45 4.15 -10.68 8.79
CA ALA A 45 3.60 -10.60 10.15
C ALA A 45 3.23 -9.16 10.52
N CYS A 46 4.11 -8.20 10.25
CA CYS A 46 3.86 -6.77 10.46
C CYS A 46 2.72 -6.25 9.59
N ALA A 47 2.55 -6.77 8.37
CA ALA A 47 1.41 -6.42 7.52
C ALA A 47 0.07 -6.93 8.07
N LEU A 48 0.05 -8.11 8.72
CA LEU A 48 -1.19 -8.70 9.26
C LEU A 48 -1.61 -8.15 10.63
N ILE A 49 -0.68 -7.68 11.46
CA ILE A 49 -0.99 -7.19 12.82
C ILE A 49 -2.04 -6.05 12.81
N PRO A 50 -1.93 -5.00 11.98
CA PRO A 50 -2.88 -3.89 11.97
C PRO A 50 -4.31 -4.30 11.63
N TYR A 51 -4.48 -5.35 10.80
CA TYR A 51 -5.79 -5.91 10.50
C TYR A 51 -6.50 -6.36 11.78
N TYR A 52 -5.83 -7.19 12.59
CA TYR A 52 -6.41 -7.71 13.84
C TYR A 52 -6.61 -6.62 14.88
N VAL A 53 -5.68 -5.66 14.98
CA VAL A 53 -5.82 -4.55 15.93
C VAL A 53 -7.03 -3.69 15.58
N ALA A 54 -7.23 -3.36 14.31
CA ALA A 54 -8.38 -2.58 13.88
C ALA A 54 -9.72 -3.29 14.14
N GLU A 55 -9.79 -4.61 13.92
CA GLU A 55 -10.97 -5.42 14.25
C GLU A 55 -11.32 -5.38 15.75
N ILE A 56 -10.32 -5.42 16.65
CA ILE A 56 -10.55 -5.32 18.10
C ILE A 56 -11.17 -3.96 18.49
N PHE A 57 -10.79 -2.89 17.79
CA PHE A 57 -11.34 -1.55 18.02
C PHE A 57 -12.68 -1.30 17.30
N GLY A 58 -13.19 -2.27 16.54
CA GLY A 58 -14.41 -2.12 15.74
C GLY A 58 -14.24 -1.19 14.53
N PHE A 59 -13.01 -1.00 14.06
CA PHE A 59 -12.71 -0.30 12.80
C PHE A 59 -12.59 -1.29 11.65
N SER A 60 -12.47 -0.78 10.41
CA SER A 60 -12.29 -1.64 9.24
C SER A 60 -10.86 -2.19 9.19
N GLY A 61 -10.70 -3.49 9.46
CA GLY A 61 -9.42 -4.19 9.30
C GLY A 61 -8.86 -4.09 7.88
N ILE A 62 -9.73 -4.16 6.87
CA ILE A 62 -9.37 -4.12 5.45
C ILE A 62 -8.74 -2.77 5.06
N ILE A 63 -9.33 -1.65 5.49
CA ILE A 63 -8.79 -0.31 5.21
C ILE A 63 -7.43 -0.14 5.91
N THR A 64 -7.32 -0.64 7.13
CA THR A 64 -6.11 -0.54 7.95
C THR A 64 -4.94 -1.31 7.31
N ILE A 65 -5.16 -2.55 6.88
CA ILE A 65 -4.12 -3.35 6.22
C ILE A 65 -3.71 -2.78 4.85
N LEU A 66 -4.65 -2.17 4.11
CA LEU A 66 -4.33 -1.49 2.85
C LEU A 66 -3.42 -0.28 3.07
N PHE A 67 -3.77 0.58 4.04
CA PHE A 67 -2.92 1.74 4.36
C PHE A 67 -1.57 1.33 4.92
N MET A 68 -1.54 0.29 5.76
CA MET A 68 -0.29 -0.31 6.22
C MET A 68 0.58 -0.77 5.05
N GLY A 69 -0.02 -1.51 4.11
CA GLY A 69 0.66 -2.00 2.91
C GLY A 69 1.28 -0.86 2.10
N PHE A 70 0.55 0.25 1.92
CA PHE A 70 1.08 1.43 1.25
C PHE A 70 2.28 2.07 1.97
N ILE A 71 2.21 2.19 3.30
CA ILE A 71 3.32 2.72 4.11
C ILE A 71 4.54 1.78 4.01
N MET A 72 4.33 0.47 4.10
CA MET A 72 5.42 -0.51 4.01
C MET A 72 6.02 -0.57 2.61
N ASP A 73 5.22 -0.48 1.56
CA ASP A 73 5.71 -0.42 0.18
C ASP A 73 6.60 0.82 -0.03
N TYR A 74 6.15 1.98 0.46
CA TYR A 74 6.89 3.24 0.34
C TYR A 74 8.18 3.27 1.19
N TYR A 75 8.11 2.96 2.48
CA TYR A 75 9.24 3.13 3.40
C TYR A 75 10.13 1.88 3.56
N VAL A 76 9.58 0.68 3.43
CA VAL A 76 10.33 -0.58 3.67
C VAL A 76 10.90 -1.12 2.35
N MET A 77 10.10 -1.22 1.28
CA MET A 77 10.59 -1.67 -0.02
C MET A 77 11.35 -0.57 -0.78
N GLY A 78 10.85 0.67 -0.77
CA GLY A 78 11.51 1.82 -1.39
C GLY A 78 11.41 1.84 -2.92
N CYS A 79 11.46 3.03 -3.52
CA CYS A 79 11.18 3.23 -4.96
C CYS A 79 12.27 2.70 -5.91
N ARG A 80 13.34 2.05 -5.42
CA ARG A 80 14.46 1.60 -6.26
C ARG A 80 14.11 0.44 -7.20
N TRP A 81 12.94 -0.17 -7.02
CA TRP A 81 12.48 -1.30 -7.83
C TRP A 81 11.84 -0.90 -9.17
N HIS A 82 11.42 0.36 -9.36
CA HIS A 82 10.70 0.77 -10.58
C HIS A 82 11.60 1.34 -11.70
N GLY A 83 12.93 1.35 -11.52
CA GLY A 83 13.84 2.13 -12.36
C GLY A 83 14.92 1.37 -13.15
N HIS A 84 15.05 0.05 -13.04
CA HIS A 84 16.14 -0.64 -13.75
C HIS A 84 15.84 -2.12 -14.05
N ASP A 85 15.00 -2.35 -15.05
CA ASP A 85 15.12 -3.58 -15.83
C ASP A 85 16.47 -3.56 -16.57
N VAL A 86 17.20 -4.67 -16.48
CA VAL A 86 18.45 -4.98 -17.18
C VAL A 86 19.70 -4.24 -16.71
N SER A 87 20.28 -4.67 -15.58
CA SER A 87 21.74 -4.80 -15.54
C SER A 87 22.13 -6.16 -14.97
N HIS A 88 23.06 -6.76 -15.67
CA HIS A 88 23.71 -8.03 -15.46
C HIS A 88 23.81 -8.50 -13.99
N TYR A 89 23.51 -9.79 -13.84
CA TYR A 89 24.07 -10.65 -12.80
C TYR A 89 25.61 -10.51 -12.85
N ASN A 90 26.17 -9.66 -12.00
CA ASN A 90 27.54 -9.80 -11.54
C ASN A 90 27.46 -10.03 -10.03
N ASP A 91 27.73 -11.27 -9.65
CA ASP A 91 28.44 -11.57 -8.41
C ASP A 91 29.62 -10.61 -8.29
N ASP A 92 29.67 -9.84 -7.22
CA ASP A 92 30.91 -9.46 -6.56
C ASP A 92 30.54 -9.06 -5.12
N ASP A 93 31.13 -9.80 -4.18
CA ASP A 93 31.18 -9.50 -2.76
C ASP A 93 31.84 -8.12 -2.55
N GLU A 94 31.06 -7.05 -2.41
CA GLU A 94 31.57 -5.76 -1.94
C GLU A 94 31.22 -5.56 -0.47
N GLU A 95 32.21 -5.84 0.38
CA GLU A 95 32.27 -5.41 1.77
C GLU A 95 31.98 -3.91 1.88
N ALA A 96 30.97 -3.55 2.67
CA ALA A 96 30.61 -2.17 2.95
C ALA A 96 31.81 -1.41 3.58
N PRO A 97 32.14 -0.19 3.12
CA PRO A 97 33.23 0.58 3.67
C PRO A 97 32.93 0.99 5.12
N GLN A 98 33.76 0.53 6.05
CA GLN A 98 33.85 1.06 7.41
C GLN A 98 34.25 2.54 7.35
N SER A 99 33.26 3.42 7.45
CA SER A 99 33.48 4.85 7.69
C SER A 99 33.22 5.14 9.17
N ASP A 100 34.30 5.45 9.88
CA ASP A 100 34.29 5.89 11.27
C ASP A 100 33.69 7.31 11.37
N VAL A 101 32.35 7.38 11.47
CA VAL A 101 31.61 8.63 11.70
C VAL A 101 31.20 8.74 13.18
N PRO A 102 31.37 9.90 13.84
CA PRO A 102 31.04 10.10 15.26
C PRO A 102 29.60 9.68 15.60
N LYS A 103 29.47 8.83 16.62
CA LYS A 103 28.26 8.05 16.98
C LYS A 103 27.00 8.88 17.26
N ASP A 104 27.12 10.16 17.58
CA ASP A 104 25.97 11.00 17.97
C ASP A 104 25.32 11.76 16.80
N SER A 105 26.04 11.98 15.69
CA SER A 105 25.47 12.61 14.46
C SER A 105 25.10 11.59 13.38
N ALA A 106 25.57 10.34 13.51
CA ALA A 106 25.29 9.27 12.55
C ALA A 106 23.81 8.82 12.58
N ALA A 107 23.14 8.92 13.74
CA ALA A 107 21.73 8.53 13.87
C ALA A 107 20.81 9.49 13.12
N THR A 108 21.07 10.80 13.15
CA THR A 108 20.25 11.81 12.49
C THR A 108 20.43 11.81 10.97
N LEU A 109 21.66 11.56 10.49
CA LEU A 109 21.95 11.34 9.07
C LEU A 109 21.26 10.08 8.54
N ARG A 110 21.35 8.96 9.29
CA ARG A 110 20.67 7.71 8.91
C ARG A 110 19.15 7.83 8.93
N PHE A 111 18.55 8.61 9.82
CA PHE A 111 17.11 8.84 9.81
C PHE A 111 16.66 9.66 8.60
N ARG A 112 17.53 10.56 8.11
CA ARG A 112 17.34 11.25 6.84
C ARG A 112 17.36 10.28 5.67
N ASP A 113 18.30 9.33 5.63
CA ASP A 113 18.38 8.29 4.59
C ASP A 113 17.16 7.34 4.62
N VAL A 114 16.62 7.06 5.80
CA VAL A 114 15.37 6.28 5.98
C VAL A 114 14.16 7.03 5.42
N MET A 115 14.10 8.35 5.61
CA MET A 115 13.08 9.19 4.99
C MET A 115 13.35 9.47 3.50
N ASP A 116 14.57 9.23 3.02
CA ASP A 116 14.95 9.41 1.62
C ASP A 116 14.44 8.27 0.71
N GLY A 117 13.71 7.30 1.28
CA GLY A 117 13.01 6.26 0.53
C GLY A 117 13.94 5.20 -0.07
N GLN A 118 15.16 5.04 0.45
CA GLN A 118 16.15 4.10 -0.07
C GLN A 118 15.84 2.61 0.18
N GLY A 119 14.74 2.30 0.88
CA GLY A 119 14.35 0.93 1.22
C GLY A 119 15.18 0.38 2.39
N LEU A 120 14.51 -0.11 3.42
CA LEU A 120 15.14 -0.71 4.61
C LEU A 120 15.44 -2.20 4.43
N MET A 121 15.04 -2.78 3.31
CA MET A 121 15.10 -4.21 3.08
C MET A 121 16.27 -4.63 2.20
N SER A 122 16.86 -5.79 2.48
CA SER A 122 17.87 -6.37 1.59
C SER A 122 17.31 -6.57 0.16
N PRO A 123 18.08 -6.30 -0.91
CA PRO A 123 17.59 -6.38 -2.29
C PRO A 123 17.10 -7.78 -2.68
N GLN A 124 17.69 -8.84 -2.10
CA GLN A 124 17.26 -10.22 -2.32
C GLN A 124 15.88 -10.48 -1.69
N CYS A 125 15.63 -9.96 -0.49
CA CYS A 125 14.38 -10.09 0.24
C CYS A 125 13.24 -9.35 -0.48
N CYS A 126 13.50 -8.16 -1.01
CA CYS A 126 12.52 -7.38 -1.75
C CYS A 126 11.96 -8.16 -2.97
N LYS A 127 12.82 -8.86 -3.72
CA LYS A 127 12.36 -9.70 -4.86
C LYS A 127 11.44 -10.82 -4.38
N HIS A 128 11.81 -11.44 -3.26
CA HIS A 128 11.08 -12.59 -2.71
C HIS A 128 9.72 -12.18 -2.13
N VAL A 129 9.65 -11.03 -1.43
CA VAL A 129 8.39 -10.47 -0.92
C VAL A 129 7.43 -10.20 -2.08
N GLY A 130 7.89 -9.51 -3.13
CA GLY A 130 7.06 -9.21 -4.30
C GLY A 130 6.54 -10.45 -5.02
N PHE A 131 7.40 -11.47 -5.17
CA PHE A 131 6.99 -12.75 -5.74
C PHE A 131 5.92 -13.45 -4.87
N ILE A 132 6.15 -13.54 -3.55
CA ILE A 132 5.20 -14.16 -2.62
C ILE A 132 3.88 -13.39 -2.60
N SER A 133 3.90 -12.06 -2.52
CA SER A 133 2.68 -11.26 -2.48
C SER A 133 1.86 -11.42 -3.75
N HIS A 134 2.52 -11.47 -4.91
CA HIS A 134 1.87 -11.71 -6.19
C HIS A 134 1.26 -13.11 -6.27
N ALA A 135 2.00 -14.14 -5.82
CA ALA A 135 1.48 -15.51 -5.75
C ALA A 135 0.28 -15.62 -4.79
N LEU A 136 0.37 -15.02 -3.60
CA LEU A 136 -0.73 -15.00 -2.62
C LEU A 136 -1.95 -14.26 -3.14
N ALA A 137 -1.78 -13.12 -3.81
CA ALA A 137 -2.87 -12.38 -4.43
C ALA A 137 -3.58 -13.24 -5.50
N SER A 138 -2.82 -13.89 -6.39
CA SER A 138 -3.37 -14.76 -7.44
C SER A 138 -4.10 -15.99 -6.88
N VAL A 139 -3.56 -16.63 -5.84
CA VAL A 139 -4.23 -17.75 -5.15
C VAL A 139 -5.51 -17.28 -4.48
N THR A 140 -5.47 -16.13 -3.78
CA THR A 140 -6.63 -15.57 -3.08
C THR A 140 -7.73 -15.17 -4.08
N GLU A 141 -7.37 -14.57 -5.20
CA GLU A 141 -8.28 -14.25 -6.30
C GLU A 141 -8.97 -15.51 -6.83
N THR A 142 -8.20 -16.58 -7.08
CA THR A 142 -8.74 -17.86 -7.56
C THR A 142 -9.70 -18.48 -6.54
N ILE A 143 -9.38 -18.42 -5.24
CA ILE A 143 -10.25 -18.92 -4.16
C ILE A 143 -11.56 -18.13 -4.11
N VAL A 144 -11.49 -16.79 -4.17
CA VAL A 144 -12.67 -15.93 -4.13
C VAL A 144 -13.56 -16.19 -5.36
N PHE A 145 -12.99 -16.34 -6.55
CA PHE A 145 -13.78 -16.67 -7.74
C PHE A 145 -14.39 -18.07 -7.70
N ALA A 146 -13.66 -19.07 -7.22
CA ALA A 146 -14.21 -20.41 -7.03
C ALA A 146 -15.38 -20.40 -6.03
N TYR A 147 -15.24 -19.65 -4.93
CA TYR A 147 -16.30 -19.49 -3.93
C TYR A 147 -17.54 -18.82 -4.52
N LEU A 148 -17.38 -17.67 -5.18
CA LEU A 148 -18.50 -16.97 -5.83
C LEU A 148 -19.16 -17.81 -6.93
N GLY A 149 -18.37 -18.55 -7.71
CA GLY A 149 -18.88 -19.47 -8.73
C GLY A 149 -19.71 -20.60 -8.13
N LEU A 150 -19.24 -21.22 -7.04
CA LEU A 150 -19.97 -22.29 -6.37
C LEU A 150 -21.31 -21.81 -5.80
N PHE A 151 -21.35 -20.60 -5.23
CA PHE A 151 -22.61 -19.98 -4.78
C PHE A 151 -23.58 -19.67 -5.92
N LEU A 152 -23.07 -19.38 -7.12
CA LEU A 152 -23.88 -19.12 -8.32
C LEU A 152 -24.40 -20.41 -8.98
N PHE A 153 -23.79 -21.56 -8.71
CA PHE A 153 -24.24 -22.85 -9.23
C PHE A 153 -25.08 -23.65 -8.22
N ASP A 154 -25.25 -23.15 -6.99
CA ASP A 154 -26.21 -23.71 -6.05
C ASP A 154 -27.64 -23.54 -6.58
N ASP A 155 -28.46 -24.59 -6.44
CA ASP A 155 -29.66 -24.93 -7.22
C ASP A 155 -30.89 -24.06 -6.86
N LYS A 156 -30.70 -22.74 -6.79
CA LYS A 156 -31.76 -21.75 -6.55
C LYS A 156 -32.37 -21.28 -7.86
N VAL A 157 -33.66 -20.94 -7.82
CA VAL A 157 -34.41 -20.43 -8.98
C VAL A 157 -33.86 -19.05 -9.36
N TYR A 158 -32.95 -19.01 -10.35
CA TYR A 158 -32.35 -17.78 -10.84
C TYR A 158 -33.35 -16.99 -11.70
N SER A 159 -33.78 -15.83 -11.21
CA SER A 159 -34.50 -14.87 -12.05
C SER A 159 -33.49 -14.06 -12.88
N MET A 160 -33.41 -14.35 -14.19
CA MET A 160 -32.52 -13.65 -15.14
C MET A 160 -32.68 -12.11 -15.13
N MET A 161 -33.82 -11.59 -14.66
CA MET A 161 -34.03 -10.15 -14.50
C MET A 161 -33.16 -9.51 -13.41
N LEU A 162 -32.90 -10.19 -12.30
CA LEU A 162 -32.07 -9.63 -11.22
C LEU A 162 -30.61 -9.47 -11.66
N ASP A 163 -30.11 -10.43 -12.43
CA ASP A 163 -28.73 -10.40 -12.96
C ASP A 163 -28.55 -9.26 -13.96
N GLN A 164 -29.49 -9.08 -14.89
CA GLN A 164 -29.45 -7.96 -15.83
C GLN A 164 -29.52 -6.60 -15.13
N VAL A 165 -30.38 -6.45 -14.11
CA VAL A 165 -30.46 -5.20 -13.33
C VAL A 165 -29.15 -4.96 -12.58
N ALA A 166 -28.54 -5.99 -12.00
CA ALA A 166 -27.24 -5.88 -11.33
C ALA A 166 -26.15 -5.40 -12.31
N VAL A 167 -26.03 -6.02 -13.48
CA VAL A 167 -25.05 -5.65 -14.52
C VAL A 167 -25.26 -4.20 -14.98
N TRP A 168 -26.48 -3.82 -15.35
CA TRP A 168 -26.76 -2.46 -15.79
C TRP A 168 -26.54 -1.43 -14.68
N SER A 169 -26.93 -1.74 -13.43
CA SER A 169 -26.70 -0.82 -12.30
C SER A 169 -25.20 -0.62 -12.02
N CYS A 170 -24.39 -1.68 -12.14
CA CYS A 170 -22.95 -1.61 -11.94
C CYS A 170 -22.27 -0.75 -13.01
N ILE A 171 -22.61 -0.98 -14.29
CA ILE A 171 -22.06 -0.22 -15.42
C ILE A 171 -22.43 1.27 -15.31
N ILE A 172 -23.72 1.58 -15.07
CA ILE A 172 -24.18 2.96 -14.95
C ILE A 172 -23.57 3.65 -13.73
N SER A 173 -23.51 2.98 -12.58
CA SER A 173 -22.90 3.52 -11.35
C SER A 173 -21.42 3.88 -11.56
N ARG A 174 -20.65 2.99 -12.19
CA ARG A 174 -19.24 3.27 -12.54
C ARG A 174 -19.11 4.41 -13.55
N ALA A 175 -19.94 4.44 -14.60
CA ALA A 175 -19.90 5.50 -15.59
C ALA A 175 -20.19 6.88 -14.98
N VAL A 176 -21.22 6.99 -14.14
CA VAL A 176 -21.56 8.23 -13.44
C VAL A 176 -20.42 8.68 -12.51
N MET A 177 -19.86 7.77 -11.72
CA MET A 177 -18.73 8.10 -10.83
C MET A 177 -17.53 8.65 -11.60
N VAL A 178 -17.15 7.99 -12.70
CA VAL A 178 -16.01 8.40 -13.52
C VAL A 178 -16.26 9.75 -14.19
N ILE A 179 -17.46 9.99 -14.73
CA ILE A 179 -17.81 11.27 -15.36
C ILE A 179 -17.79 12.41 -14.32
N LEU A 180 -18.37 12.19 -13.14
CA LEU A 180 -18.38 13.19 -12.07
C LEU A 180 -16.97 13.51 -11.57
N LEU A 181 -16.13 12.50 -11.36
CA LEU A 181 -14.72 12.71 -10.98
C LEU A 181 -13.95 13.44 -12.08
N SER A 182 -14.16 13.08 -13.34
CA SER A 182 -13.51 13.77 -14.48
C SER A 182 -13.95 15.23 -14.57
N ALA A 183 -15.23 15.52 -14.36
CA ALA A 183 -15.76 16.88 -14.33
C ALA A 183 -15.20 17.68 -13.14
N LEU A 184 -15.13 17.08 -11.95
CA LEU A 184 -14.55 17.72 -10.77
C LEU A 184 -13.06 18.03 -10.95
N VAL A 185 -12.28 17.11 -11.52
CA VAL A 185 -10.86 17.34 -11.81
C VAL A 185 -10.70 18.45 -12.83
N ASN A 186 -11.46 18.43 -13.93
CA ASN A 186 -11.42 19.50 -14.93
C ASN A 186 -11.82 20.86 -14.35
N LEU A 187 -12.81 20.88 -13.45
CA LEU A 187 -13.23 22.10 -12.74
C LEU A 187 -12.14 22.57 -11.77
N ALA A 188 -11.52 21.68 -11.00
CA ALA A 188 -10.42 22.02 -10.10
C ALA A 188 -9.22 22.60 -10.87
N ILE A 189 -8.88 22.03 -12.04
CA ILE A 189 -7.83 22.55 -12.92
C ILE A 189 -8.22 23.94 -13.45
N SER A 190 -9.47 24.12 -13.90
CA SER A 190 -9.96 25.42 -14.36
C SER A 190 -9.85 26.49 -13.28
N TRP A 191 -10.20 26.14 -12.04
CA TRP A 191 -10.14 27.06 -10.89
C TRP A 191 -8.69 27.38 -10.49
N ASP A 192 -7.78 26.41 -10.54
CA ASP A 192 -6.34 26.68 -10.31
C ASP A 192 -5.76 27.59 -11.40
N LEU A 193 -6.17 27.39 -12.66
CA LEU A 193 -5.75 28.21 -13.79
C LEU A 193 -6.21 29.66 -13.64
N GLU A 194 -7.47 29.88 -13.25
CA GLU A 194 -8.02 31.21 -12.98
C GLU A 194 -7.27 31.92 -11.83
N MET A 195 -6.95 31.20 -10.75
CA MET A 195 -6.15 31.74 -9.64
C MET A 195 -4.70 32.03 -10.04
N ARG A 196 -4.13 31.31 -11.01
CA ARG A 196 -2.79 31.60 -11.56
C ARG A 196 -2.82 32.80 -12.52
N LEU A 197 -3.82 32.91 -13.38
CA LEU A 197 -3.96 34.02 -14.34
C LEU A 197 -4.26 35.35 -13.65
N GLY A 198 -5.11 35.36 -12.62
CA GLY A 198 -5.40 36.55 -11.82
C GLY A 198 -4.20 37.09 -11.02
N ARG A 199 -3.18 36.26 -10.78
CA ARG A 199 -1.88 36.68 -10.20
C ARG A 199 -0.93 37.25 -11.25
N LEU A 200 -0.98 36.77 -12.50
CA LEU A 200 -0.15 37.28 -13.60
C LEU A 200 -0.65 38.62 -14.13
N ALA A 201 -1.96 38.84 -14.20
CA ALA A 201 -2.56 40.11 -14.65
C ALA A 201 -2.37 41.29 -13.67
N ARG A 202 -1.82 41.03 -12.47
CA ARG A 202 -1.60 42.04 -11.41
C ARG A 202 -0.12 42.42 -11.25
N ARG A 203 0.77 41.86 -12.06
CA ARG A 203 2.16 42.28 -12.23
C ARG A 203 2.28 43.09 -13.52
#